data_AF-A0A416Z6M5-F1
#
_entry.id   AF-A0A416Z6M5-F1
#
_cell.length_a   1.000
_cell.length_b   1.000
_cell.length_c   1.000
_cell.angle_alpha   90.00
_cell.angle_beta   90.00
_cell.angle_gamma   90.00
#
_symmetry.space_group_name_H-M   'P 1'
#
loop_
_entity.id
_entity.type
_entity.pdbx_description
1 polymer ?
#
loop_
_entity_poly.entity_id
_entity_poly.type
_entity_poly.pdbx_seq_one_letter_code
_entity_poly.pdbx_strand_id
1 'polypeptide(L)'
;THEAIIDQQTFDLAQKIRSNVRRYPNGWGEAAPLTGLLYCADCGGKMYVHRTNNGKRVSQYTCSNYTKVPCGTLCPTQHRINESAVLTLVSDTLRAIAEYSRNDRTEFIHTVQETQVAQQSADISKKRRRLAAAQKRAGELEKLICKIYEDNALGKLPDARYKALDAQYAKEQDALEIEIAELEKAVTGYEQSQKSAEKFIALIDKYENFDTLTNTMLNEFVEKILVHERARKGSQDTTQEIEIYFNF
;
A
#
# COMPACT_ATOMS: atom_id res chain seq x y z
N THR A 1 16.93 9.83 -25.18
CA THR A 1 15.93 9.77 -24.09
C THR A 1 14.82 10.76 -24.44
N HIS A 2 13.55 10.37 -24.34
CA HIS A 2 12.43 11.24 -24.69
C HIS A 2 11.83 11.84 -23.43
N GLU A 3 11.19 13.00 -23.58
CA GLU A 3 10.44 13.65 -22.51
C GLU A 3 9.15 12.88 -22.22
N ALA A 4 8.81 12.73 -20.94
CA ALA A 4 7.62 12.00 -20.53
C ALA A 4 6.35 12.79 -20.90
N ILE A 5 5.39 12.10 -21.54
CA ILE A 5 4.12 12.70 -21.98
C ILE A 5 3.14 12.89 -20.81
N ILE A 6 3.28 12.07 -19.76
CA ILE A 6 2.45 12.09 -18.56
C ILE A 6 3.37 12.10 -17.34
N ASP A 7 2.91 12.74 -16.27
CA ASP A 7 3.63 12.70 -15.01
C ASP A 7 3.62 11.28 -14.41
N GLN A 8 4.67 10.96 -13.67
CA GLN A 8 4.83 9.64 -13.07
C GLN A 8 3.67 9.29 -12.12
N GLN A 9 3.05 10.27 -11.48
CA GLN A 9 1.99 10.03 -10.49
C GLN A 9 0.70 9.60 -11.16
N THR A 10 0.31 10.29 -12.24
CA THR A 10 -0.82 9.90 -13.09
C THR A 10 -0.60 8.49 -13.67
N PHE A 11 0.63 8.18 -14.08
CA PHE A 11 0.97 6.84 -14.55
C PHE A 11 0.82 5.78 -13.46
N ASP A 12 1.40 6.01 -12.27
CA ASP A 12 1.35 5.07 -11.15
C ASP A 12 -0.09 4.84 -10.65
N LEU A 13 -0.90 5.91 -10.57
CA LEU A 13 -2.32 5.83 -10.22
C LEU A 13 -3.11 5.01 -11.25
N ALA A 14 -2.86 5.24 -12.54
CA ALA A 14 -3.50 4.46 -13.61
C ALA A 14 -3.10 2.97 -13.54
N GLN A 15 -1.84 2.64 -13.25
CA GLN A 15 -1.41 1.25 -13.04
C GLN A 15 -2.08 0.63 -11.80
N LYS A 16 -2.17 1.36 -10.68
CA LYS A 16 -2.85 0.92 -9.45
C LYS A 16 -4.32 0.60 -9.73
N ILE A 17 -5.05 1.50 -10.39
CA ILE A 17 -6.46 1.29 -10.75
C ILE A 17 -6.61 0.05 -11.63
N ARG A 18 -5.76 -0.10 -12.67
CA ARG A 18 -5.78 -1.28 -13.56
C ARG A 18 -5.47 -2.59 -12.84
N SER A 19 -4.59 -2.59 -11.84
CA SER A 19 -4.30 -3.79 -11.05
C SER A 19 -5.47 -4.22 -10.16
N ASN A 20 -6.28 -3.26 -9.70
CA ASN A 20 -7.40 -3.51 -8.80
C ASN A 20 -8.69 -3.88 -9.53
N VAL A 21 -8.94 -3.28 -10.70
CA VAL A 21 -10.13 -3.56 -11.52
C VAL A 21 -9.91 -4.81 -12.37
N ARG A 22 -10.27 -5.97 -11.82
CA ARG A 22 -10.17 -7.27 -12.51
C ARG A 22 -11.45 -7.71 -13.23
N ARG A 23 -12.59 -7.07 -12.97
CA ARG A 23 -13.86 -7.35 -13.67
C ARG A 23 -14.22 -6.20 -14.59
N TYR A 24 -14.36 -6.50 -15.87
CA TYR A 24 -14.96 -5.59 -16.84
C TYR A 24 -16.38 -5.20 -16.39
N PRO A 25 -16.91 -4.03 -16.80
CA PRO A 25 -18.32 -3.72 -16.61
C PRO A 25 -19.13 -4.87 -17.23
N ASN A 26 -19.86 -5.62 -16.41
CA ASN A 26 -20.55 -6.85 -16.83
C ASN A 26 -21.75 -6.59 -17.77
N GLY A 27 -21.75 -5.53 -18.58
CA GLY A 27 -22.91 -5.07 -19.36
C GLY A 27 -24.03 -4.42 -18.53
N TRP A 28 -23.85 -4.26 -17.20
CA TRP A 28 -24.85 -3.75 -16.26
C TRP A 28 -24.54 -2.34 -15.70
N GLY A 29 -23.83 -1.51 -16.47
CA GLY A 29 -23.55 -0.10 -16.14
C GLY A 29 -22.23 0.13 -15.40
N GLU A 30 -22.13 1.28 -14.72
CA GLU A 30 -20.92 1.78 -14.06
C GLU A 30 -20.44 0.85 -12.93
N ALA A 31 -19.11 0.83 -12.73
CA ALA A 31 -18.48 0.10 -11.63
C ALA A 31 -18.89 0.72 -10.29
N ALA A 32 -19.10 -0.13 -9.27
CA ALA A 32 -19.44 0.37 -7.94
C ALA A 32 -18.26 1.20 -7.36
N PRO A 33 -18.52 2.32 -6.67
CA PRO A 33 -17.50 3.31 -6.31
C PRO A 33 -16.38 2.77 -5.40
N LEU A 34 -16.65 1.76 -4.58
CA LEU A 34 -15.67 1.18 -3.65
C LEU A 34 -15.02 -0.12 -4.17
N THR A 35 -15.13 -0.38 -5.48
CA THR A 35 -14.61 -1.61 -6.08
C THR A 35 -13.07 -1.65 -5.99
N GLY A 36 -12.54 -2.66 -5.31
CA GLY A 36 -11.10 -2.85 -5.17
C GLY A 36 -10.46 -2.10 -4.00
N LEU A 37 -11.23 -1.32 -3.23
CA LEU A 37 -10.75 -0.57 -2.06
C LEU A 37 -11.08 -1.27 -0.73
N LEU A 38 -12.09 -2.15 -0.70
CA LEU A 38 -12.54 -2.82 0.53
C LEU A 38 -11.89 -4.18 0.75
N TYR A 39 -11.42 -4.39 1.99
CA TYR A 39 -10.79 -5.61 2.46
C TYR A 39 -11.38 -6.01 3.83
N CYS A 40 -11.38 -7.32 4.09
CA CYS A 40 -11.73 -7.87 5.39
C CYS A 40 -10.55 -7.71 6.35
N ALA A 41 -10.77 -7.12 7.53
CA ALA A 41 -9.72 -6.98 8.54
C ALA A 41 -9.24 -8.35 9.06
N ASP A 42 -10.16 -9.30 9.26
CA ASP A 42 -9.85 -10.59 9.89
C ASP A 42 -9.08 -11.57 9.01
N CYS A 43 -9.30 -11.54 7.68
CA CYS A 43 -8.65 -12.48 6.75
C CYS A 43 -7.81 -11.82 5.66
N GLY A 44 -7.76 -10.49 5.61
CA GLY A 44 -7.09 -9.72 4.55
C GLY A 44 -7.70 -9.90 3.14
N GLY A 45 -8.80 -10.64 3.01
CA GLY A 45 -9.43 -10.92 1.73
C GLY A 45 -10.15 -9.71 1.15
N LYS A 46 -10.18 -9.59 -0.19
CA LYS A 46 -10.94 -8.55 -0.88
C LYS A 46 -12.45 -8.71 -0.61
N MET A 47 -13.17 -7.60 -0.51
CA MET A 47 -14.63 -7.62 -0.46
C MET A 47 -15.22 -7.33 -1.84
N TYR A 48 -16.23 -8.11 -2.22
CA TYR A 48 -16.93 -7.94 -3.50
C TYR A 48 -18.32 -7.36 -3.30
N VAL A 49 -18.74 -6.52 -4.24
CA VAL A 49 -20.09 -5.97 -4.28
C VAL A 49 -21.08 -7.05 -4.71
N HIS A 50 -22.16 -7.14 -3.95
CA HIS A 50 -23.37 -7.89 -4.26
C HIS A 50 -24.50 -6.86 -4.41
N ARG A 51 -25.07 -6.79 -5.62
CA ARG A 51 -26.28 -6.02 -5.88
C ARG A 51 -27.46 -6.93 -5.53
N THR A 52 -28.01 -6.82 -4.33
CA THR A 52 -29.18 -7.64 -3.95
C THR A 52 -30.42 -7.15 -4.68
N ASN A 53 -31.10 -8.03 -5.40
CA ASN A 53 -32.34 -7.70 -6.13
C ASN A 53 -33.59 -7.96 -5.27
N ASN A 54 -33.64 -7.36 -4.07
CA ASN A 54 -34.72 -7.56 -3.09
C ASN A 54 -35.62 -6.31 -2.99
N GLY A 55 -36.07 -5.78 -4.13
CA GLY A 55 -36.96 -4.61 -4.21
C GLY A 55 -36.30 -3.25 -3.89
N LYS A 56 -35.22 -3.23 -3.07
CA LYS A 56 -34.33 -2.09 -2.87
C LYS A 56 -32.96 -2.41 -3.45
N ARG A 57 -32.48 -1.61 -4.40
CA ARG A 57 -31.16 -1.74 -5.04
C ARG A 57 -30.05 -1.24 -4.12
N VAL A 58 -29.91 -1.80 -2.92
CA VAL A 58 -28.81 -1.44 -2.01
C VAL A 58 -27.60 -2.30 -2.34
N SER A 59 -26.51 -1.66 -2.74
CA SER A 59 -25.21 -2.32 -2.92
C SER A 59 -24.64 -2.70 -1.55
N GLN A 60 -24.28 -3.98 -1.39
CA GLN A 60 -23.61 -4.49 -0.19
C GLN A 60 -22.29 -5.14 -0.56
N TYR A 61 -21.24 -4.91 0.22
CA TYR A 61 -19.96 -5.58 0.06
C TYR A 61 -19.85 -6.76 1.01
N THR A 62 -19.36 -7.90 0.53
CA THR A 62 -19.12 -9.09 1.36
C THR A 62 -17.73 -9.66 1.16
N CYS A 63 -17.14 -10.21 2.23
CA CYS A 63 -15.82 -10.82 2.18
C CYS A 63 -15.76 -12.01 1.20
N SER A 64 -14.80 -12.00 0.28
CA SER A 64 -14.67 -13.05 -0.74
C SER A 64 -14.26 -14.41 -0.19
N ASN A 65 -13.56 -14.42 0.94
CA ASN A 65 -13.00 -15.64 1.53
C ASN A 65 -14.03 -16.42 2.36
N TYR A 66 -15.13 -15.78 2.76
CA TYR A 66 -16.22 -16.47 3.46
C TYR A 66 -16.88 -17.54 2.57
N THR A 67 -17.19 -17.19 1.31
CA THR A 67 -17.90 -18.07 0.37
C THR A 67 -17.04 -19.13 -0.29
N LYS A 68 -15.71 -19.15 -0.06
CA LYS A 68 -14.82 -20.17 -0.61
C LYS A 68 -15.02 -21.49 0.13
N VAL A 69 -15.06 -22.60 -0.61
CA VAL A 69 -15.23 -23.94 -0.04
C VAL A 69 -13.89 -24.46 0.51
N PRO A 70 -13.83 -24.99 1.76
CA PRO A 70 -14.93 -25.11 2.72
C PRO A 70 -15.35 -23.74 3.29
N CYS A 71 -16.65 -23.44 3.22
CA CYS A 71 -17.21 -22.17 3.69
C CYS A 71 -16.87 -21.97 5.16
N GLY A 72 -16.48 -20.76 5.55
CA GLY A 72 -16.17 -20.45 6.94
C GLY A 72 -14.72 -20.71 7.39
N THR A 73 -13.85 -21.22 6.52
CA THR A 73 -12.47 -21.61 6.90
C THR A 73 -11.59 -20.41 7.29
N LEU A 74 -11.67 -19.32 6.51
CA LEU A 74 -10.84 -18.11 6.72
C LEU A 74 -11.58 -16.98 7.45
N CYS A 75 -12.90 -16.91 7.28
CA CYS A 75 -13.76 -16.03 8.06
C CYS A 75 -14.90 -16.88 8.61
N PRO A 76 -15.05 -17.00 9.94
CA PRO A 76 -16.10 -17.82 10.53
C PRO A 76 -17.52 -17.29 10.23
N THR A 77 -17.66 -16.01 9.92
CA THR A 77 -18.94 -15.40 9.53
C THR A 77 -18.82 -14.58 8.24
N GLN A 78 -19.98 -14.24 7.67
CA GLN A 78 -20.05 -13.40 6.48
C GLN A 78 -19.86 -11.93 6.86
N HIS A 79 -18.63 -11.42 6.77
CA HIS A 79 -18.38 -9.99 6.98
C HIS A 79 -18.99 -9.22 5.82
N ARG A 80 -19.93 -8.33 6.15
CA ARG A 80 -20.73 -7.58 5.19
C ARG A 80 -20.98 -6.16 5.65
N ILE A 81 -20.96 -5.23 4.70
CA ILE A 81 -21.18 -3.81 4.96
C ILE A 81 -21.93 -3.15 3.81
N ASN A 82 -22.79 -2.19 4.12
CA ASN A 82 -23.56 -1.45 3.12
C ASN A 82 -22.68 -0.38 2.47
N GLU A 83 -22.80 -0.21 1.15
CA GLU A 83 -22.04 0.79 0.39
C GLU A 83 -22.27 2.22 0.91
N SER A 84 -23.52 2.59 1.19
CA SER A 84 -23.87 3.92 1.69
C SER A 84 -23.23 4.26 3.02
N ALA A 85 -23.09 3.29 3.93
CA ALA A 85 -22.45 3.49 5.23
C ALA A 85 -20.97 3.84 5.08
N VAL A 86 -20.26 3.12 4.20
CA VAL A 86 -18.84 3.38 3.93
C VAL A 86 -18.66 4.73 3.23
N LEU A 87 -19.48 5.04 2.21
CA LEU A 87 -19.38 6.32 1.50
C LEU A 87 -19.65 7.51 2.42
N THR A 88 -20.63 7.40 3.34
CA THR A 88 -20.93 8.46 4.32
C THR A 88 -19.74 8.67 5.26
N LEU A 89 -19.18 7.59 5.81
CA LEU A 89 -18.00 7.67 6.68
C LEU A 89 -16.78 8.27 5.97
N VAL A 90 -16.52 7.87 4.73
CA VAL A 90 -15.41 8.44 3.93
C VAL A 90 -15.66 9.93 3.64
N SER A 91 -16.89 10.32 3.32
CA SER A 91 -17.24 11.72 3.07
C SER A 91 -17.08 12.58 4.32
N ASP A 92 -17.61 12.11 5.46
CA ASP A 92 -17.53 12.83 6.74
C ASP A 92 -16.08 12.96 7.23
N THR A 93 -15.28 11.89 7.09
CA THR A 93 -13.85 11.93 7.44
C THR A 93 -13.07 12.87 6.52
N LEU A 94 -13.30 12.86 5.21
CA LEU A 94 -12.67 13.81 4.28
C LEU A 94 -13.08 15.25 4.57
N ARG A 95 -14.34 15.49 4.93
CA ARG A 95 -14.82 16.83 5.34
C ARG A 95 -14.12 17.30 6.61
N ALA A 96 -14.01 16.44 7.63
CA ALA A 96 -13.31 16.75 8.87
C ALA A 96 -11.81 17.05 8.62
N ILE A 97 -11.15 16.26 7.77
CA ILE A 97 -9.75 16.51 7.41
C ILE A 97 -9.62 17.83 6.62
N ALA A 98 -10.55 18.13 5.72
CA ALA A 98 -10.54 19.38 4.96
C ALA A 98 -10.75 20.61 5.84
N GLU A 99 -11.68 20.55 6.81
CA GLU A 99 -11.88 21.60 7.80
C GLU A 99 -10.64 21.80 8.68
N TYR A 100 -10.03 20.71 9.14
CA TYR A 100 -8.81 20.76 9.95
C TYR A 100 -7.63 21.34 9.17
N SER A 101 -7.43 20.92 7.92
CA SER A 101 -6.39 21.44 7.01
C SER A 101 -6.53 22.94 6.72
N ARG A 102 -7.77 23.45 6.59
CA ARG A 102 -8.03 24.89 6.38
C ARG A 102 -7.70 25.73 7.62
N ASN A 103 -7.91 25.18 8.80
CA ASN A 103 -7.71 25.90 10.06
C ASN A 103 -6.25 25.90 10.52
N ASP A 104 -5.53 24.78 10.38
CA ASP A 104 -4.11 24.69 10.78
C ASP A 104 -3.31 23.73 9.89
N ARG A 105 -2.92 24.22 8.70
CA ARG A 105 -2.16 23.45 7.70
C ARG A 105 -0.81 22.95 8.26
N THR A 106 -0.16 23.74 9.10
CA THR A 106 1.15 23.41 9.68
C THR A 106 1.05 22.36 10.76
N GLU A 107 0.07 22.48 11.67
CA GLU A 107 -0.18 21.48 12.70
C GLU A 107 -0.63 20.16 12.06
N PHE A 108 -1.49 20.18 11.03
CA PHE A 108 -1.90 18.96 10.32
C PHE A 108 -0.73 18.22 9.68
N ILE A 109 0.17 18.92 8.98
CA ILE A 109 1.37 18.29 8.42
C ILE A 109 2.20 17.66 9.55
N HIS A 110 2.38 18.37 10.66
CA HIS A 110 3.12 17.86 11.81
C HIS A 110 2.45 16.63 12.42
N THR A 111 1.15 16.65 12.67
CA THR A 111 0.40 15.54 13.25
C THR A 111 0.39 14.31 12.34
N VAL A 112 0.17 14.47 11.02
CA VAL A 112 0.24 13.36 10.07
C VAL A 112 1.65 12.76 10.06
N GLN A 113 2.68 13.61 10.01
CA GLN A 113 4.07 13.18 10.08
C GLN A 113 4.37 12.45 11.39
N GLU A 114 3.96 12.99 12.53
CA GLU A 114 4.17 12.36 13.84
C GLU A 114 3.44 11.02 13.97
N THR A 115 2.22 10.90 13.44
CA THR A 115 1.45 9.66 13.51
C THR A 115 2.07 8.57 12.61
N GLN A 116 2.55 8.94 11.41
CA GLN A 116 3.32 8.05 10.53
C GLN A 116 4.67 7.64 11.15
N VAL A 117 5.37 8.59 11.77
CA VAL A 117 6.66 8.37 12.45
C VAL A 117 6.47 7.51 13.70
N ALA A 118 5.42 7.72 14.49
CA ALA A 118 5.14 6.95 15.70
C ALA A 118 4.83 5.47 15.41
N GLN A 119 4.16 5.17 14.28
CA GLN A 119 3.89 3.79 13.89
C GLN A 119 5.10 3.03 13.35
N GLN A 120 6.14 3.69 12.80
CA GLN A 120 7.19 2.99 12.02
C GLN A 120 8.65 3.50 12.16
N SER A 121 8.94 4.55 12.92
CA SER A 121 10.25 5.21 12.94
C SER A 121 11.41 4.36 13.46
N ALA A 122 11.18 3.56 14.51
CA ALA A 122 12.22 2.71 15.07
C ALA A 122 12.68 1.64 14.06
N ASP A 123 11.75 1.09 13.28
CA ASP A 123 12.04 0.05 12.31
C ASP A 123 12.67 0.62 11.04
N ILE A 124 12.29 1.82 10.61
CA ILE A 124 12.90 2.46 9.45
C ILE A 124 14.31 2.98 9.74
N SER A 125 14.54 3.52 10.94
CA SER A 125 15.91 3.89 11.35
C SER A 125 16.84 2.65 11.34
N LYS A 126 16.35 1.50 11.84
CA LYS A 126 17.06 0.22 11.75
C LYS A 126 17.29 -0.23 10.30
N LYS A 127 16.26 -0.17 9.45
CA LYS A 127 16.36 -0.53 8.02
C LYS A 127 17.36 0.36 7.27
N ARG A 128 17.36 1.67 7.52
CA ARG A 128 18.36 2.61 6.95
C ARG A 128 19.77 2.28 7.40
N ARG A 129 19.97 2.00 8.69
CA ARG A 129 21.28 1.59 9.22
C ARG A 129 21.75 0.27 8.61
N ARG A 130 20.83 -0.68 8.42
CA ARG A 130 21.12 -1.98 7.80
C ARG A 130 21.47 -1.81 6.31
N LEU A 131 20.73 -0.98 5.58
CA LEU A 131 20.99 -0.65 4.18
C LEU A 131 22.37 -0.03 4.00
N ALA A 132 22.74 0.95 4.83
CA ALA A 132 24.09 1.55 4.79
C ALA A 132 25.20 0.52 5.08
N ALA A 133 24.95 -0.41 6.01
CA ALA A 133 25.90 -1.49 6.30
C ALA A 133 26.04 -2.49 5.14
N ALA A 134 24.92 -2.88 4.51
CA ALA A 134 24.91 -3.78 3.37
C ALA A 134 25.61 -3.18 2.15
N GLN A 135 25.32 -1.91 1.83
CA GLN A 135 26.00 -1.17 0.75
C GLN A 135 27.51 -1.05 1.01
N LYS A 136 27.91 -0.76 2.26
CA LYS A 136 29.33 -0.73 2.63
C LYS A 136 30.01 -2.08 2.43
N ARG A 137 29.35 -3.17 2.82
CA ARG A 137 29.88 -4.53 2.65
C ARG A 137 29.99 -4.90 1.17
N ALA A 138 29.01 -4.55 0.35
CA ALA A 138 29.06 -4.76 -1.10
C ALA A 138 30.27 -4.03 -1.73
N GLY A 139 30.52 -2.77 -1.36
CA GLY A 139 31.69 -2.02 -1.82
C GLY A 139 33.03 -2.53 -1.28
N GLU A 140 33.05 -3.17 -0.10
CA GLU A 140 34.24 -3.88 0.41
C GLU A 140 34.52 -5.16 -0.39
N LEU A 141 33.47 -5.91 -0.74
CA LEU A 141 33.58 -7.14 -1.54
C LEU A 141 34.13 -6.85 -2.94
N GLU A 142 33.67 -5.79 -3.61
CA GLU A 142 34.22 -5.38 -4.91
C GLU A 142 35.73 -5.14 -4.84
N LYS A 143 36.20 -4.43 -3.81
CA LYS A 143 37.64 -4.18 -3.61
C LYS A 143 38.42 -5.47 -3.35
N LEU A 144 37.83 -6.43 -2.63
CA LEU A 144 38.45 -7.73 -2.36
C LEU A 144 38.54 -8.57 -3.64
N ILE A 145 37.49 -8.56 -4.47
CA ILE A 145 37.46 -9.27 -5.76
C ILE A 145 38.53 -8.70 -6.69
N CYS A 146 38.65 -7.38 -6.82
CA CYS A 146 39.70 -6.75 -7.64
C CYS A 146 41.10 -7.19 -7.21
N LYS A 147 41.38 -7.21 -5.90
CA LYS A 147 42.69 -7.65 -5.38
C LYS A 147 42.97 -9.13 -5.66
N ILE A 148 41.97 -9.99 -5.49
CA ILE A 148 42.11 -11.43 -5.72
C ILE A 148 42.35 -11.71 -7.21
N TYR A 149 41.71 -10.95 -8.10
CA TYR A 149 41.95 -11.02 -9.53
C TYR A 149 43.39 -10.61 -9.88
N GLU A 150 43.89 -9.50 -9.31
CA GLU A 150 45.27 -9.05 -9.48
C GLU A 150 46.29 -10.08 -8.97
N ASP A 151 46.08 -10.64 -7.78
CA ASP A 151 46.97 -11.65 -7.21
C ASP A 151 46.97 -12.98 -7.99
N ASN A 152 45.84 -13.35 -8.61
CA ASN A 152 45.78 -14.49 -9.53
C ASN A 152 46.52 -14.21 -10.83
N ALA A 153 46.32 -13.03 -11.44
CA ALA A 153 47.01 -12.62 -12.65
C ALA A 153 48.54 -12.55 -12.47
N LEU A 154 49.00 -12.19 -11.25
CA LEU A 154 50.43 -12.18 -10.87
C LEU A 154 50.97 -13.57 -10.48
N GLY A 155 50.14 -14.63 -10.52
CA GLY A 155 50.53 -16.00 -10.19
C GLY A 155 50.81 -16.26 -8.71
N LYS A 156 50.47 -15.31 -7.82
CA LYS A 156 50.64 -15.46 -6.36
C LYS A 156 49.55 -16.34 -5.76
N LEU A 157 48.41 -16.47 -6.44
CA LEU A 157 47.28 -17.27 -6.03
C LEU A 157 47.06 -18.42 -7.03
N PRO A 158 46.93 -19.68 -6.60
CA PRO A 158 46.57 -20.78 -7.49
C PRO A 158 45.13 -20.66 -8.00
N ASP A 159 44.90 -20.97 -9.28
CA ASP A 159 43.58 -20.91 -9.94
C ASP A 159 42.47 -21.67 -9.20
N ALA A 160 42.79 -22.82 -8.60
CA ALA A 160 41.83 -23.61 -7.84
C ALA A 160 41.30 -22.84 -6.61
N ARG A 161 42.16 -22.04 -5.98
CA ARG A 161 41.80 -21.23 -4.80
C ARG A 161 41.11 -19.93 -5.21
N TYR A 162 41.52 -19.34 -6.33
CA TYR A 162 40.80 -18.22 -6.95
C TYR A 162 39.33 -18.58 -7.21
N LYS A 163 39.07 -19.68 -7.93
CA LYS A 163 37.70 -20.13 -8.27
C LYS A 163 36.83 -20.37 -7.04
N ALA A 164 37.40 -20.91 -5.96
CA ALA A 164 36.67 -21.13 -4.72
C ALA A 164 36.27 -19.83 -4.02
N LEU A 165 37.18 -18.84 -3.98
CA LEU A 165 36.92 -17.53 -3.37
C LEU A 165 35.97 -16.68 -4.21
N ASP A 166 36.15 -16.68 -5.53
CA ASP A 166 35.28 -16.00 -6.50
C ASP A 166 33.83 -16.49 -6.37
N ALA A 167 33.62 -17.81 -6.33
CA ALA A 167 32.29 -18.39 -6.12
C ALA A 167 31.68 -18.07 -4.75
N GLN A 168 32.50 -17.88 -3.71
CA GLN A 168 32.02 -17.51 -2.38
C GLN A 168 31.58 -16.04 -2.34
N TYR A 169 32.38 -15.14 -2.91
CA TYR A 169 32.05 -13.71 -2.94
C TYR A 169 30.90 -13.40 -3.90
N ALA A 170 30.79 -14.09 -5.03
CA ALA A 170 29.64 -13.97 -5.92
C ALA A 170 28.32 -14.30 -5.19
N LYS A 171 28.29 -15.40 -4.42
CA LYS A 171 27.11 -15.75 -3.61
C LYS A 171 26.78 -14.69 -2.55
N GLU A 172 27.80 -14.10 -1.92
CA GLU A 172 27.60 -13.04 -0.93
C GLU A 172 27.10 -11.75 -1.58
N GLN A 173 27.61 -11.40 -2.77
CA GLN A 173 27.13 -10.26 -3.56
C GLN A 173 25.67 -10.45 -3.98
N ASP A 174 25.31 -11.61 -4.53
CA ASP A 174 23.92 -11.90 -4.94
C ASP A 174 22.95 -11.75 -3.75
N ALA A 175 23.32 -12.28 -2.58
CA ALA A 175 22.51 -12.18 -1.38
C ALA A 175 22.38 -10.72 -0.89
N LEU A 176 23.48 -9.96 -0.91
CA LEU A 176 23.48 -8.55 -0.52
C LEU A 176 22.71 -7.68 -1.50
N GLU A 177 22.76 -7.95 -2.80
CA GLU A 177 22.03 -7.19 -3.81
C GLU A 177 20.51 -7.38 -3.66
N ILE A 178 20.06 -8.60 -3.36
CA ILE A 178 18.66 -8.88 -3.01
C ILE A 178 18.27 -8.13 -1.72
N GLU A 179 19.08 -8.21 -0.66
CA GLU A 179 18.82 -7.53 0.61
C GLU A 179 18.76 -5.99 0.43
N ILE A 180 19.68 -5.43 -0.35
CA ILE A 180 19.71 -3.99 -0.67
C ILE A 180 18.46 -3.60 -1.43
N ALA A 181 18.07 -4.34 -2.48
CA ALA A 181 16.88 -4.03 -3.27
C ALA A 181 15.59 -4.07 -2.44
N GLU A 182 15.46 -5.01 -1.52
CA GLU A 182 14.32 -5.09 -0.59
C GLU A 182 14.31 -3.93 0.42
N LEU A 183 15.47 -3.62 1.01
CA LEU A 183 15.61 -2.51 1.97
C LEU A 183 15.40 -1.15 1.29
N GLU A 184 15.90 -0.96 0.07
CA GLU A 184 15.70 0.25 -0.73
C GLU A 184 14.22 0.45 -1.06
N LYS A 185 13.52 -0.60 -1.49
CA LYS A 185 12.06 -0.54 -1.69
C LYS A 185 11.32 -0.15 -0.42
N ALA A 186 11.71 -0.70 0.73
CA ALA A 186 11.07 -0.37 2.01
C ALA A 186 11.33 1.07 2.44
N VAL A 187 12.55 1.60 2.24
CA VAL A 187 12.91 2.97 2.61
C VAL A 187 12.32 3.99 1.63
N THR A 188 12.36 3.73 0.33
CA THR A 188 11.77 4.60 -0.70
C THR A 188 10.25 4.67 -0.58
N GLY A 189 9.58 3.54 -0.30
CA GLY A 189 8.15 3.53 -0.02
C GLY A 189 7.78 4.45 1.15
N TYR A 190 8.63 4.54 2.17
CA TYR A 190 8.43 5.45 3.29
C TYR A 190 8.69 6.92 2.95
N GLU A 191 9.75 7.23 2.20
CA GLU A 191 10.01 8.62 1.78
C GLU A 191 8.92 9.14 0.83
N GLN A 192 8.36 8.25 0.02
CA GLN A 192 7.20 8.56 -0.82
C GLN A 192 5.97 8.87 0.04
N SER A 193 5.80 8.15 1.16
CA SER A 193 4.76 8.36 2.18
C SER A 193 4.86 9.70 2.92
N GLN A 194 6.07 10.26 3.09
CA GLN A 194 6.22 11.60 3.69
C GLN A 194 5.87 12.73 2.71
N LYS A 195 6.17 12.53 1.42
CA LYS A 195 5.84 13.51 0.37
C LYS A 195 4.37 13.49 -0.03
N SER A 196 3.59 12.51 0.43
CA SER A 196 2.17 12.41 0.12
C SER A 196 1.29 13.24 1.05
N ALA A 197 1.72 13.60 2.26
CA ALA A 197 0.90 14.43 3.16
C ALA A 197 0.67 15.85 2.60
N GLU A 198 1.73 16.49 2.09
CA GLU A 198 1.61 17.79 1.41
C GLU A 198 0.77 17.70 0.13
N LYS A 199 0.90 16.59 -0.60
CA LYS A 199 0.09 16.33 -1.80
C LYS A 199 -1.37 16.06 -1.46
N PHE A 200 -1.63 15.41 -0.33
CA PHE A 200 -2.97 15.12 0.16
C PHE A 200 -3.71 16.42 0.46
N ILE A 201 -3.03 17.39 1.07
CA ILE A 201 -3.57 18.74 1.26
C ILE A 201 -3.84 19.42 -0.09
N ALA A 202 -2.89 19.36 -1.03
CA ALA A 202 -3.11 19.92 -2.37
C ALA A 202 -4.28 19.26 -3.11
N LEU A 203 -4.51 17.96 -2.89
CA LEU A 203 -5.68 17.25 -3.41
C LEU A 203 -6.97 17.70 -2.73
N ILE A 204 -6.97 17.92 -1.41
CA ILE A 204 -8.13 18.50 -0.71
C ILE A 204 -8.44 19.90 -1.27
N ASP A 205 -7.42 20.74 -1.45
CA ASP A 205 -7.59 22.09 -2.01
C ASP A 205 -8.17 22.08 -3.43
N LYS A 206 -7.94 21.00 -4.20
CA LYS A 206 -8.46 20.80 -5.56
C LYS A 206 -9.97 20.51 -5.58
N TYR A 207 -10.54 19.92 -4.53
CA TYR A 207 -11.95 19.54 -4.49
C TYR A 207 -12.73 20.43 -3.51
N GLU A 208 -13.68 21.20 -4.01
CA GLU A 208 -14.44 22.16 -3.19
C GLU A 208 -15.37 21.48 -2.18
N ASN A 209 -16.00 20.35 -2.54
CA ASN A 209 -16.99 19.64 -1.72
C ASN A 209 -16.92 18.10 -1.87
N PHE A 210 -17.28 17.38 -0.81
CA PHE A 210 -17.26 15.90 -0.74
C PHE A 210 -18.66 15.27 -0.72
N ASP A 211 -19.70 16.01 -1.12
CA ASP A 211 -21.10 15.54 -1.07
C ASP A 211 -21.38 14.36 -1.99
N THR A 212 -20.70 14.32 -3.15
CA THR A 212 -20.75 13.18 -4.08
C THR A 212 -19.34 12.69 -4.37
N LEU A 213 -18.94 11.61 -3.68
CA LEU A 213 -17.65 10.97 -3.90
C LEU A 213 -17.65 10.22 -5.24
N THR A 214 -16.88 10.73 -6.20
CA THR A 214 -16.64 10.03 -7.46
C THR A 214 -15.62 8.90 -7.25
N ASN A 215 -15.63 7.91 -8.15
CA ASN A 215 -14.65 6.83 -8.12
C ASN A 215 -13.21 7.36 -8.27
N THR A 216 -13.00 8.45 -9.01
CA THR A 216 -11.69 9.10 -9.13
C THR A 216 -11.23 9.68 -7.79
N MET A 217 -12.09 10.43 -7.10
CA MET A 217 -11.78 10.96 -5.77
C MET A 217 -11.44 9.85 -4.78
N LEU A 218 -12.23 8.77 -4.75
CA LEU A 218 -11.97 7.64 -3.86
C LEU A 218 -10.63 6.97 -4.11
N ASN A 219 -10.23 6.77 -5.38
CA ASN A 219 -8.93 6.17 -5.69
C ASN A 219 -7.75 7.11 -5.41
N GLU A 220 -7.96 8.43 -5.51
CA GLU A 220 -6.96 9.45 -5.15
C GLU A 220 -6.76 9.55 -3.65
N PHE A 221 -7.84 9.55 -2.85
CA PHE A 221 -7.76 9.75 -1.41
C PHE A 221 -7.58 8.47 -0.60
N VAL A 222 -8.21 7.36 -1.00
CA VAL A 222 -8.26 6.13 -0.20
C VAL A 222 -7.30 5.09 -0.76
N GLU A 223 -6.44 4.55 0.11
CA GLU A 223 -5.57 3.42 -0.22
C GLU A 223 -6.33 2.09 -0.10
N LYS A 224 -6.92 1.87 1.07
CA LYS A 224 -7.69 0.66 1.41
C LYS A 224 -8.64 0.95 2.58
N ILE A 225 -9.72 0.19 2.66
CA ILE A 225 -10.69 0.23 3.75
C ILE A 225 -10.76 -1.17 4.35
N LEU A 226 -10.43 -1.31 5.62
CA LEU A 226 -10.58 -2.56 6.36
C LEU A 226 -11.92 -2.56 7.09
N VAL A 227 -12.67 -3.65 6.90
CA VAL A 227 -13.96 -3.85 7.54
C VAL A 227 -13.84 -5.01 8.52
N HIS A 228 -14.12 -4.72 9.78
CA HIS A 228 -14.14 -5.71 10.85
C HIS A 228 -15.48 -6.43 10.97
N GLU A 229 -15.52 -7.52 11.73
CA GLU A 229 -16.75 -8.19 12.10
C GLU A 229 -17.67 -7.25 12.93
N ARG A 230 -18.98 -7.44 12.82
CA ARG A 230 -19.96 -6.69 13.62
C ARG A 230 -19.86 -7.10 15.10
N ALA A 231 -19.95 -6.12 16.00
CA ALA A 231 -19.85 -6.36 17.43
C ALA A 231 -20.95 -7.31 17.97
N ARG A 232 -22.17 -7.26 17.40
CA ARG A 232 -23.28 -8.13 17.77
C ARG A 232 -23.89 -8.84 16.57
N LYS A 233 -23.90 -10.18 16.62
CA LYS A 233 -24.48 -11.05 15.57
C LYS A 233 -26.01 -11.03 15.64
N GLY A 234 -26.67 -10.98 14.49
CA GLY A 234 -28.14 -11.08 14.36
C GLY A 234 -28.95 -9.84 14.74
N SER A 235 -28.31 -8.76 15.23
CA SER A 235 -28.98 -7.48 15.50
C SER A 235 -29.03 -6.61 14.24
N GLN A 236 -30.14 -5.89 14.05
CA GLN A 236 -30.22 -4.85 13.01
C GLN A 236 -29.40 -3.62 13.41
N ASP A 237 -29.46 -3.26 14.68
CA ASP A 237 -28.65 -2.19 15.28
C ASP A 237 -27.42 -2.81 15.93
N THR A 238 -26.28 -2.68 15.27
CA THR A 238 -24.97 -3.09 15.78
C THR A 238 -23.90 -2.16 15.28
N THR A 239 -22.94 -1.86 16.15
CA THR A 239 -21.71 -1.19 15.77
C THR A 239 -20.83 -2.14 14.94
N GLN A 240 -20.09 -1.55 14.01
CA GLN A 240 -19.11 -2.23 13.18
C GLN A 240 -17.91 -1.31 13.03
N GLU A 241 -16.73 -1.83 13.32
CA GLU A 241 -15.48 -1.07 13.20
C GLU A 241 -14.99 -1.07 11.75
N ILE A 242 -14.53 0.09 11.30
CA ILE A 242 -14.04 0.32 9.94
C ILE A 242 -12.79 1.16 10.06
N GLU A 243 -11.70 0.68 9.47
CA GLU A 243 -10.45 1.43 9.35
C GLU A 243 -10.31 1.92 7.93
N ILE A 244 -10.13 3.23 7.75
CA ILE A 244 -9.92 3.85 6.44
C ILE A 244 -8.47 4.29 6.37
N TYR A 245 -7.72 3.70 5.44
CA TYR A 245 -6.34 4.08 5.15
C TYR A 245 -6.36 5.04 3.96
N PHE A 246 -5.95 6.27 4.20
CA PHE A 246 -5.81 7.28 3.15
C PHE A 246 -4.41 7.23 2.53
N ASN A 247 -4.29 7.69 1.28
CA ASN A 247 -3.01 7.86 0.59
C ASN A 247 -2.25 9.09 1.16
N PHE A 248 -1.93 9.06 2.45
CA PHE A 248 -1.09 10.05 3.12
C PHE A 248 0.37 9.94 2.74
#